data_AF-A0A382TVK0-F1
#
_entry.id   AF-A0A382TVK0-F1
#
_cell.length_a   1.000
_cell.length_b   1.000
_cell.length_c   1.000
_cell.angle_alpha   90.00
_cell.angle_beta   90.00
_cell.angle_gamma   90.00
#
_symmetry.space_group_name_H-M   'P 1'
#
loop_
_entity.id
_entity.type
_entity.pdbx_description
1 polymer ?
#
loop_
_entity_poly.entity_id
_entity_poly.type
_entity_poly.pdbx_seq_one_letter_code
_entity_poly.pdbx_strand_id
1 'polypeptide(L)'
;MERKFYFGYFILFIAVGFARQPQGTNPPNQTQSNRDPHEIEIAPININDMVYWIYKSSWYTTYGSPNGVQADFPKGTGGAIFADGIIWGGMVSDGNSQSPRVGGTTYDEGVKAGVVRYDDDGNVIGSTHPDEHHIWWIRPDYETADLTEDAAMIFQTDSPSNDELEEIYDNYAYFWQNWPTEWGAPYDDVDGDGNYDPDTDIPGVPGADQTIWIVANDVPEIVDDNGNQYDEWDTSIDLYGSDPIGIELQV
;
A
#
# COMPACT_ATOMS: atom_id res chain seq x y z
N MET A 1 57.32 -41.76 13.52
CA MET A 1 56.32 -40.74 13.93
C MET A 1 55.35 -40.61 12.77
N GLU A 2 54.32 -41.47 12.75
CA GLU A 2 53.36 -41.54 11.64
C GLU A 2 52.32 -40.43 11.76
N ARG A 3 52.20 -39.57 10.74
CA ARG A 3 51.15 -38.54 10.66
C ARG A 3 49.90 -39.16 10.05
N LYS A 4 48.84 -39.30 10.85
CA LYS A 4 47.50 -39.66 10.37
C LYS A 4 46.87 -38.44 9.69
N PHE A 5 46.58 -38.53 8.40
CA PHE A 5 45.75 -37.56 7.69
C PHE A 5 44.28 -37.89 7.93
N TYR A 6 43.54 -36.96 8.51
CA TYR A 6 42.08 -37.05 8.62
C TYR A 6 41.47 -36.34 7.42
N PHE A 7 40.80 -37.10 6.54
CA PHE A 7 39.94 -36.55 5.50
C PHE A 7 38.61 -36.13 6.14
N GLY A 8 38.39 -34.82 6.27
CA GLY A 8 37.08 -34.29 6.66
C GLY A 8 36.12 -34.35 5.48
N TYR A 9 34.99 -35.04 5.64
CA TYR A 9 33.88 -34.98 4.70
C TYR A 9 33.11 -33.67 4.92
N PHE A 10 33.07 -32.81 3.91
CA PHE A 10 32.18 -31.64 3.86
C PHE A 10 30.92 -32.05 3.10
N ILE A 11 29.76 -32.08 3.78
CA ILE A 11 28.46 -32.27 3.13
C ILE A 11 27.96 -30.87 2.78
N LEU A 12 27.91 -30.56 1.49
CA LEU A 12 27.29 -29.36 0.96
C LEU A 12 25.80 -29.65 0.72
N PHE A 13 24.91 -29.06 1.53
CA PHE A 13 23.48 -29.04 1.23
C PHE A 13 23.22 -27.92 0.22
N ILE A 14 22.99 -28.28 -1.05
CA ILE A 14 22.45 -27.37 -2.05
C ILE A 14 20.93 -27.42 -1.89
N ALA A 15 20.35 -26.41 -1.23
CA ALA A 15 18.91 -26.19 -1.28
C ALA A 15 18.58 -25.62 -2.67
N VAL A 16 18.06 -26.46 -3.56
CA VAL A 16 17.44 -25.99 -4.80
C VAL A 16 16.04 -25.52 -4.44
N GLY A 17 15.90 -24.24 -4.13
CA GLY A 17 14.60 -23.60 -4.00
C GLY A 17 13.99 -23.44 -5.39
N PHE A 18 13.00 -24.26 -5.72
CA PHE A 18 12.10 -23.95 -6.84
C PHE A 18 11.09 -22.94 -6.32
N ALA A 19 11.29 -21.66 -6.62
CA ALA A 19 10.21 -20.69 -6.52
C ALA A 19 9.13 -21.12 -7.52
N ARG A 20 7.96 -21.53 -6.99
CA ARG A 20 6.76 -21.70 -7.80
C ARG A 20 6.42 -20.30 -8.32
N GLN A 21 6.31 -20.13 -9.64
CA GLN A 21 5.77 -18.88 -10.20
C GLN A 21 4.45 -18.60 -9.49
N PRO A 22 4.27 -17.44 -8.83
CA PRO A 22 2.95 -17.04 -8.39
C PRO A 22 2.03 -17.06 -9.60
N GLN A 23 0.84 -17.64 -9.43
CA GLN A 23 -0.22 -17.42 -10.38
C GLN A 23 -0.45 -15.91 -10.39
N GLY A 24 -0.08 -15.27 -11.51
CA GLY A 24 -0.26 -13.84 -11.66
C GLY A 24 -1.73 -13.50 -11.43
N THR A 25 -1.99 -12.75 -10.39
CA THR A 25 -3.12 -11.82 -10.36
C THR A 25 -3.02 -10.95 -11.61
N ASN A 26 -4.16 -10.70 -12.26
CA ASN A 26 -4.18 -9.79 -13.40
C ASN A 26 -3.57 -8.46 -12.96
N PRO A 27 -2.74 -7.81 -13.78
CA PRO A 27 -2.22 -6.50 -13.44
C PRO A 27 -3.38 -5.55 -13.13
N PRO A 28 -3.24 -4.68 -12.10
CA PRO A 28 -4.08 -3.49 -11.95
C PRO A 28 -4.30 -2.85 -13.32
N ASN A 29 -5.54 -2.55 -13.69
CA ASN A 29 -5.85 -1.99 -15.00
C ASN A 29 -5.47 -0.51 -15.06
N GLN A 30 -4.18 -0.22 -14.92
CA GLN A 30 -3.61 1.14 -14.85
C GLN A 30 -3.21 1.70 -16.21
N THR A 31 -3.27 0.89 -17.26
CA THR A 31 -2.75 1.22 -18.59
C THR A 31 -3.83 1.71 -19.57
N GLN A 32 -5.03 2.05 -19.08
CA GLN A 32 -6.12 2.54 -19.93
C GLN A 32 -6.31 4.05 -19.77
N SER A 33 -6.24 4.77 -20.90
CA SER A 33 -6.50 6.22 -21.03
C SER A 33 -7.96 6.65 -20.76
N ASN A 34 -8.76 5.79 -20.11
CA ASN A 34 -10.18 6.00 -19.79
C ASN A 34 -10.51 5.64 -18.33
N ARG A 35 -9.50 5.37 -17.48
CA ARG A 35 -9.76 5.24 -16.04
C ARG A 35 -10.18 6.60 -15.48
N ASP A 36 -10.96 6.60 -14.40
CA ASP A 36 -11.05 7.82 -13.60
C ASP A 36 -9.62 8.12 -13.13
N PRO A 37 -9.04 9.29 -13.44
CA PRO A 37 -7.65 9.59 -13.14
C PRO A 37 -7.28 9.19 -11.71
N HIS A 38 -8.18 9.40 -10.75
CA HIS A 38 -7.94 9.22 -9.32
C HIS A 38 -8.01 7.76 -8.85
N GLU A 39 -8.32 6.81 -9.73
CA GLU A 39 -8.39 5.37 -9.46
C GLU A 39 -7.04 4.66 -9.74
N ILE A 40 -5.94 5.23 -9.25
CA ILE A 40 -4.67 4.52 -9.21
C ILE A 40 -4.68 3.50 -8.06
N GLU A 41 -4.22 2.27 -8.33
CA GLU A 41 -4.13 1.21 -7.30
C GLU A 41 -2.73 1.08 -6.69
N ILE A 42 -1.71 1.57 -7.40
CA ILE A 42 -0.32 1.61 -6.95
C ILE A 42 0.26 2.98 -7.24
N ALA A 43 1.15 3.44 -6.37
CA ALA A 43 1.90 4.67 -6.54
C ALA A 43 3.35 4.49 -6.07
N PRO A 44 4.32 5.14 -6.72
CA PRO A 44 5.71 5.10 -6.31
C PRO A 44 6.04 6.26 -5.36
N ILE A 45 6.78 5.96 -4.28
CA ILE A 45 7.65 6.95 -3.66
C ILE A 45 8.93 7.00 -4.47
N ASN A 46 9.20 8.13 -5.12
CA ASN A 46 10.22 8.30 -6.15
C ASN A 46 11.22 9.41 -5.78
N ILE A 47 11.90 9.27 -4.64
CA ILE A 47 12.80 10.29 -4.08
C ILE A 47 14.20 9.69 -3.81
N ASN A 48 15.26 10.49 -3.95
CA ASN A 48 16.65 10.13 -3.60
C ASN A 48 17.24 8.89 -4.30
N ASP A 49 16.98 8.72 -5.61
CA ASP A 49 17.49 7.58 -6.42
C ASP A 49 17.02 6.20 -5.91
N MET A 50 15.90 6.20 -5.19
CA MET A 50 15.16 5.01 -4.77
C MET A 50 13.73 5.12 -5.30
N VAL A 51 13.16 3.98 -5.69
CA VAL A 51 11.73 3.88 -5.98
C VAL A 51 11.14 2.80 -5.10
N TYR A 52 10.02 3.11 -4.46
CA TYR A 52 9.29 2.22 -3.58
C TYR A 52 7.82 2.19 -3.97
N TRP A 53 7.28 1.03 -4.34
CA TRP A 53 5.89 0.90 -4.77
C TRP A 53 4.98 0.47 -3.63
N ILE A 54 3.85 1.16 -3.50
CA ILE A 54 2.82 0.88 -2.49
C ILE A 54 1.51 0.59 -3.22
N TYR A 55 0.76 -0.41 -2.74
CA TYR A 55 -0.59 -0.72 -3.20
C TYR A 55 -1.62 -0.13 -2.25
N LYS A 56 -2.81 0.27 -2.75
CA LYS A 56 -3.84 0.98 -1.96
C LYS A 56 -4.27 0.29 -0.66
N SER A 57 -4.16 -1.04 -0.59
CA SER A 57 -4.51 -1.87 0.55
C SER A 57 -3.31 -2.27 1.41
N SER A 58 -2.11 -1.73 1.16
CA SER A 58 -0.82 -2.16 1.73
C SER A 58 -0.31 -3.52 1.23
N TRP A 59 -0.94 -4.10 0.21
CA TRP A 59 -0.42 -5.30 -0.43
C TRP A 59 0.97 -5.06 -1.04
N TYR A 60 1.82 -6.08 -1.01
CA TYR A 60 3.05 -6.03 -1.79
C TYR A 60 2.70 -5.88 -3.27
N THR A 61 3.50 -5.10 -3.98
CA THR A 61 3.37 -4.97 -5.43
C THR A 61 4.75 -4.99 -6.06
N THR A 62 4.88 -5.76 -7.14
CA THR A 62 6.06 -5.72 -8.01
C THR A 62 5.74 -5.11 -9.37
N TYR A 63 4.49 -4.67 -9.57
CA TYR A 63 3.96 -4.32 -10.88
C TYR A 63 4.53 -3.01 -11.43
N GLY A 64 4.80 -2.04 -10.57
CA GLY A 64 5.36 -0.77 -10.99
C GLY A 64 6.86 -0.83 -11.29
N SER A 65 7.56 -1.86 -10.79
CA SER A 65 9.00 -2.00 -11.01
C SER A 65 9.29 -2.83 -12.26
N PRO A 66 10.08 -2.31 -13.22
CA PRO A 66 10.60 -3.08 -14.35
C PRO A 66 11.45 -4.29 -13.93
N ASN A 67 11.97 -4.29 -12.70
CA ASN A 67 12.79 -5.37 -12.13
C ASN A 67 11.96 -6.43 -11.41
N GLY A 68 10.63 -6.28 -11.32
CA GLY A 68 9.75 -7.23 -10.66
C GLY A 68 9.97 -7.28 -9.15
N VAL A 69 10.20 -6.13 -8.52
CA VAL A 69 10.40 -5.96 -7.08
C VAL A 69 9.55 -4.79 -6.56
N GLN A 70 9.36 -4.70 -5.26
CA GLN A 70 8.64 -3.58 -4.65
C GLN A 70 9.51 -2.34 -4.48
N ALA A 71 10.83 -2.50 -4.26
CA ALA A 71 11.75 -1.37 -4.20
C ALA A 71 13.02 -1.58 -5.02
N ASP A 72 13.41 -0.55 -5.76
CA ASP A 72 14.64 -0.47 -6.54
C ASP A 72 15.62 0.53 -5.89
N PHE A 73 16.88 0.10 -5.73
CA PHE A 73 17.98 0.98 -5.37
C PHE A 73 19.33 0.47 -5.92
N PRO A 74 20.08 1.27 -6.70
CA PRO A 74 19.65 2.53 -7.32
C PRO A 74 18.42 2.36 -8.22
N LYS A 75 17.66 3.43 -8.42
CA LYS A 75 16.42 3.44 -9.20
C LYS A 75 16.62 2.76 -10.55
N GLY A 76 15.71 1.84 -10.88
CA GLY A 76 15.71 1.10 -12.15
C GLY A 76 16.91 0.17 -12.39
N THR A 77 17.84 0.04 -11.45
CA THR A 77 19.08 -0.72 -11.65
C THR A 77 19.09 -2.07 -10.94
N GLY A 78 18.74 -2.08 -9.65
CA GLY A 78 18.86 -3.27 -8.81
C GLY A 78 17.71 -3.37 -7.85
N GLY A 79 17.04 -4.52 -7.87
CA GLY A 79 15.98 -4.78 -6.93
C GLY A 79 16.51 -4.94 -5.51
N ALA A 80 16.05 -4.07 -4.62
CA ALA A 80 16.46 -4.02 -3.22
C ALA A 80 15.51 -4.80 -2.31
N ILE A 81 14.20 -4.66 -2.54
CA ILE A 81 13.15 -5.29 -1.73
C ILE A 81 12.14 -5.94 -2.68
N PHE A 82 12.04 -7.26 -2.65
CA PHE A 82 11.08 -7.98 -3.49
C PHE A 82 9.63 -7.75 -3.03
N ALA A 83 9.37 -7.87 -1.73
CA ALA A 83 8.08 -7.64 -1.09
C ALA A 83 8.31 -7.15 0.35
N ASP A 84 7.47 -6.25 0.83
CA ASP A 84 7.40 -5.81 2.22
C ASP A 84 5.99 -5.97 2.79
N GLY A 85 5.81 -5.46 4.01
CA GLY A 85 4.52 -5.29 4.64
C GLY A 85 4.68 -5.19 6.15
N ILE A 86 3.56 -4.98 6.83
CA ILE A 86 3.50 -4.88 8.29
C ILE A 86 2.68 -6.06 8.80
N ILE A 87 3.24 -6.84 9.73
CA ILE A 87 2.55 -7.94 10.39
C ILE A 87 2.30 -7.60 11.84
N TRP A 88 1.10 -7.91 12.29
CA TRP A 88 0.71 -7.86 13.69
C TRP A 88 0.18 -9.20 14.17
N GLY A 89 0.19 -9.38 15.48
CA GLY A 89 -0.34 -10.58 16.11
C GLY A 89 -0.74 -10.31 17.55
N GLY A 90 -1.81 -10.96 17.98
CA GLY A 90 -2.40 -10.74 19.29
C GLY A 90 -3.20 -11.92 19.80
N MET A 91 -3.43 -11.93 21.12
CA MET A 91 -4.42 -12.81 21.72
C MET A 91 -5.78 -12.12 21.64
N VAL A 92 -6.76 -12.75 21.00
CA VAL A 92 -8.10 -12.19 20.80
C VAL A 92 -9.09 -12.91 21.70
N SER A 93 -10.03 -12.17 22.28
CA SER A 93 -11.03 -12.68 23.23
C SER A 93 -12.42 -12.12 22.91
N ASP A 94 -12.92 -12.46 21.73
CA ASP A 94 -14.20 -12.01 21.15
C ASP A 94 -15.27 -13.12 21.09
N GLY A 95 -14.97 -14.30 21.63
CA GLY A 95 -15.85 -15.47 21.59
C GLY A 95 -15.57 -16.46 20.45
N ASN A 96 -14.74 -16.09 19.48
CA ASN A 96 -14.21 -17.05 18.50
C ASN A 96 -13.05 -17.86 19.13
N SER A 97 -13.01 -19.16 18.85
CA SER A 97 -12.04 -20.11 19.40
C SER A 97 -10.60 -19.93 18.92
N GLN A 98 -10.37 -19.25 17.79
CA GLN A 98 -9.03 -19.02 17.27
C GLN A 98 -8.34 -17.89 18.04
N SER A 99 -7.31 -18.25 18.80
CA SER A 99 -6.38 -17.32 19.46
C SER A 99 -5.07 -18.06 19.73
N PRO A 100 -3.88 -17.51 19.38
CA PRO A 100 -3.65 -16.17 18.81
C PRO A 100 -4.16 -16.03 17.38
N ARG A 101 -4.29 -14.78 16.93
CA ARG A 101 -4.52 -14.40 15.54
C ARG A 101 -3.38 -13.51 15.05
N VAL A 102 -3.17 -13.51 13.74
CA VAL A 102 -2.21 -12.68 13.03
C VAL A 102 -2.91 -11.95 11.89
N GLY A 103 -2.43 -10.75 11.56
CA GLY A 103 -2.98 -9.94 10.49
C GLY A 103 -1.90 -9.09 9.84
N GLY A 104 -2.30 -8.37 8.79
CA GLY A 104 -1.43 -7.47 8.04
C GLY A 104 -0.96 -8.04 6.70
N THR A 105 0.19 -7.56 6.25
CA THR A 105 0.72 -7.86 4.91
C THR A 105 2.16 -8.34 4.96
N THR A 106 2.45 -9.32 4.10
CA THR A 106 3.80 -9.67 3.65
C THR A 106 3.71 -9.95 2.14
N TYR A 107 4.15 -11.14 1.72
CA TYR A 107 3.83 -11.71 0.43
C TYR A 107 2.33 -12.06 0.31
N ASP A 108 1.73 -12.54 1.40
CA ASP A 108 0.27 -12.73 1.48
C ASP A 108 -0.36 -11.49 2.14
N GLU A 109 -1.60 -11.20 1.75
CA GLU A 109 -2.35 -10.04 2.23
C GLU A 109 -3.51 -10.51 3.11
N GLY A 110 -3.55 -10.03 4.35
CA GLY A 110 -4.65 -10.27 5.29
C GLY A 110 -5.61 -9.10 5.43
N VAL A 111 -5.51 -8.08 4.58
CA VAL A 111 -6.23 -6.81 4.71
C VAL A 111 -6.84 -6.38 3.37
N LYS A 112 -7.73 -5.39 3.41
CA LYS A 112 -8.25 -4.68 2.24
C LYS A 112 -8.24 -3.19 2.50
N ALA A 113 -8.27 -2.37 1.44
CA ALA A 113 -8.36 -0.93 1.57
C ALA A 113 -9.67 -0.52 2.27
N GLY A 114 -9.60 0.50 3.12
CA GLY A 114 -10.77 1.10 3.76
C GLY A 114 -10.63 1.31 5.25
N VAL A 115 -11.51 2.17 5.78
CA VAL A 115 -11.60 2.51 7.20
C VAL A 115 -12.61 1.61 7.92
N VAL A 116 -12.33 1.33 9.18
CA VAL A 116 -13.22 0.66 10.12
C VAL A 116 -14.30 1.66 10.57
N ARG A 117 -15.55 1.20 10.58
CA ARG A 117 -16.70 1.97 11.03
C ARG A 117 -17.07 1.56 12.45
N TYR A 118 -17.47 2.56 13.24
CA TYR A 118 -17.81 2.40 14.65
C TYR A 118 -19.23 2.93 14.93
N ASP A 119 -19.91 2.33 15.91
CA ASP A 119 -21.14 2.90 16.48
C ASP A 119 -20.85 4.01 17.51
N ASP A 120 -21.91 4.64 18.03
CA ASP A 120 -21.82 5.71 19.04
C ASP A 120 -21.15 5.27 20.36
N ASP A 121 -21.14 3.96 20.64
CA ASP A 121 -20.51 3.35 21.82
C ASP A 121 -19.04 2.98 21.57
N GLY A 122 -18.54 3.17 20.33
CA GLY A 122 -17.18 2.85 19.91
C GLY A 122 -16.95 1.38 19.56
N ASN A 123 -18.01 0.60 19.34
CA ASN A 123 -17.89 -0.78 18.87
C ASN A 123 -17.69 -0.79 17.36
N VAL A 124 -16.86 -1.72 16.87
CA VAL A 124 -16.72 -1.99 15.43
C VAL A 124 -18.04 -2.52 14.89
N ILE A 125 -18.54 -1.89 13.83
CA ILE A 125 -19.77 -2.31 13.11
C ILE A 125 -19.49 -2.78 11.68
N GLY A 126 -18.27 -2.62 11.18
CA GLY A 126 -17.86 -3.04 9.85
C GLY A 126 -16.73 -2.17 9.31
N SER A 127 -16.55 -2.17 7.99
CA SER A 127 -15.67 -1.26 7.25
C SER A 127 -16.38 -0.63 6.06
N THR A 128 -15.76 0.38 5.46
CA THR A 128 -16.12 0.86 4.12
C THR A 128 -15.70 -0.11 3.03
N HIS A 129 -16.23 0.04 1.82
CA HIS A 129 -15.84 -0.78 0.67
C HIS A 129 -14.50 -0.33 0.08
N PRO A 130 -13.59 -1.24 -0.36
CA PRO A 130 -12.28 -0.88 -0.91
C PRO A 130 -12.29 0.00 -2.18
N ASP A 131 -13.42 0.05 -2.88
CA ASP A 131 -13.60 0.90 -4.08
C ASP A 131 -13.83 2.38 -3.72
N GLU A 132 -14.14 2.69 -2.47
CA GLU A 132 -14.30 4.06 -1.96
C GLU A 132 -12.97 4.68 -1.50
N HIS A 133 -11.86 3.94 -1.65
CA HIS A 133 -10.56 4.30 -1.10
C HIS A 133 -9.48 4.39 -2.17
N HIS A 134 -8.62 5.39 -2.00
CA HIS A 134 -7.52 5.71 -2.89
C HIS A 134 -6.17 5.40 -2.24
N ILE A 135 -5.14 5.28 -3.07
CA ILE A 135 -3.77 5.52 -2.62
C ILE A 135 -3.50 7.02 -2.70
N TRP A 136 -3.45 7.68 -1.54
CA TRP A 136 -3.33 9.13 -1.46
C TRP A 136 -1.88 9.52 -1.68
N TRP A 137 -1.56 9.88 -2.92
CA TRP A 137 -0.19 10.14 -3.37
C TRP A 137 0.01 11.63 -3.56
N ILE A 138 0.92 12.24 -2.81
CA ILE A 138 1.10 13.69 -2.80
C ILE A 138 2.55 14.10 -2.81
N ARG A 139 2.84 15.19 -3.51
CA ARG A 139 4.12 15.91 -3.44
C ARG A 139 3.84 17.41 -3.35
N PRO A 140 4.42 18.14 -2.38
CA PRO A 140 4.11 19.56 -2.21
C PRO A 140 4.45 20.46 -3.40
N ASP A 141 5.35 20.03 -4.28
CA ASP A 141 5.84 20.81 -5.41
C ASP A 141 5.16 20.46 -6.75
N TYR A 142 4.09 19.65 -6.75
CA TYR A 142 3.53 19.04 -7.97
C TYR A 142 3.22 20.05 -9.07
N GLU A 143 2.70 21.25 -8.75
CA GLU A 143 2.36 22.28 -9.73
C GLU A 143 3.57 22.84 -10.50
N THR A 144 4.78 22.70 -9.96
CA THR A 144 6.01 23.28 -10.52
C THR A 144 7.06 22.26 -10.91
N ALA A 145 6.89 21.02 -10.45
CA ALA A 145 7.82 19.93 -10.70
C ALA A 145 7.73 19.40 -12.14
N ASP A 146 8.80 18.74 -12.59
CA ASP A 146 8.75 17.91 -13.79
C ASP A 146 8.19 16.53 -13.41
N LEU A 147 6.92 16.28 -13.75
CA LEU A 147 6.22 15.03 -13.48
C LEU A 147 6.43 13.96 -14.57
N THR A 148 7.34 14.17 -15.53
CA THR A 148 7.61 13.20 -16.62
C THR A 148 8.03 11.84 -16.08
N GLU A 149 8.82 11.79 -15.01
CA GLU A 149 9.25 10.52 -14.43
C GLU A 149 8.09 9.81 -13.71
N ASP A 150 7.27 10.55 -12.97
CA ASP A 150 6.08 10.02 -12.28
C ASP A 150 5.08 9.44 -13.29
N ALA A 151 4.82 10.14 -14.39
CA ALA A 151 4.00 9.65 -15.50
C ALA A 151 4.63 8.43 -16.19
N ALA A 152 5.93 8.47 -16.50
CA ALA A 152 6.63 7.33 -17.09
C ALA A 152 6.50 6.06 -16.23
N MET A 153 6.56 6.20 -14.91
CA MET A 153 6.41 5.11 -13.96
C MET A 153 4.98 4.56 -13.91
N ILE A 154 3.98 5.44 -13.76
CA ILE A 154 2.57 5.02 -13.67
C ILE A 154 2.09 4.37 -14.96
N PHE A 155 2.44 4.93 -16.12
CA PHE A 155 2.01 4.42 -17.43
C PHE A 155 2.97 3.39 -18.04
N GLN A 156 4.08 3.09 -17.34
CA GLN A 156 5.10 2.12 -17.76
C GLN A 156 5.62 2.39 -19.18
N THR A 157 6.02 3.64 -19.43
CA THR A 157 6.46 4.12 -20.75
C THR A 157 7.71 5.01 -20.63
N ASP A 158 8.64 4.90 -21.57
CA ASP A 158 9.84 5.75 -21.63
C ASP A 158 9.53 7.18 -22.13
N SER A 159 8.32 7.42 -22.63
CA SER A 159 7.93 8.69 -23.24
C SER A 159 6.44 8.92 -23.04
N PRO A 160 6.02 9.35 -21.83
CA PRO A 160 4.63 9.66 -21.57
C PRO A 160 4.16 10.79 -22.50
N SER A 161 2.93 10.65 -22.97
CA SER A 161 2.22 11.66 -23.73
C SER A 161 1.82 12.84 -22.85
N ASN A 162 1.41 13.95 -23.48
CA ASN A 162 0.91 15.11 -22.73
C ASN A 162 -0.38 14.77 -21.96
N ASP A 163 -1.21 13.87 -22.47
CA ASP A 163 -2.46 13.46 -21.81
C ASP A 163 -2.14 12.61 -20.56
N GLU A 164 -1.16 11.72 -20.64
CA GLU A 164 -0.67 10.94 -19.48
C GLU A 164 -0.01 11.84 -18.43
N LEU A 165 0.74 12.86 -18.86
CA LEU A 165 1.28 13.89 -17.96
C LEU A 165 0.17 14.65 -17.24
N GLU A 166 -0.83 15.13 -17.98
CA GLU A 166 -1.98 15.84 -17.41
C GLU A 166 -2.73 14.97 -16.40
N GLU A 167 -2.90 13.68 -16.68
CA GLU A 167 -3.54 12.76 -15.73
C GLU A 167 -2.82 12.68 -14.39
N ILE A 168 -1.48 12.75 -14.37
CA ILE A 168 -0.70 12.80 -13.12
C ILE A 168 -0.87 14.14 -12.40
N TYR A 169 -0.96 15.27 -13.12
CA TYR A 169 -1.30 16.55 -12.51
C TYR A 169 -2.70 16.52 -11.89
N ASP A 170 -3.68 15.96 -12.60
CA ASP A 170 -5.06 15.81 -12.13
C ASP A 170 -5.12 14.91 -10.87
N ASN A 171 -4.33 13.83 -10.83
CA ASN A 171 -4.19 12.98 -9.65
C ASN A 171 -3.75 13.77 -8.43
N TYR A 172 -2.61 14.45 -8.53
CA TYR A 172 -2.08 15.24 -7.42
C TYR A 172 -3.03 16.36 -7.01
N ALA A 173 -3.65 17.05 -7.96
CA ALA A 173 -4.62 18.10 -7.68
C ALA A 173 -5.86 17.56 -6.93
N TYR A 174 -6.38 16.40 -7.32
CA TYR A 174 -7.49 15.78 -6.61
C TYR A 174 -7.11 15.31 -5.21
N PHE A 175 -5.96 14.64 -5.06
CA PHE A 175 -5.50 14.20 -3.74
C PHE A 175 -5.20 15.38 -2.82
N TRP A 176 -4.71 16.49 -3.37
CA TRP A 176 -4.56 17.74 -2.63
C TRP A 176 -5.91 18.25 -2.13
N GLN A 177 -6.91 18.36 -3.01
CA GLN A 177 -8.21 18.93 -2.66
C GLN A 177 -9.04 18.03 -1.72
N ASN A 178 -8.83 16.71 -1.77
CA ASN A 178 -9.63 15.73 -1.05
C ASN A 178 -8.83 14.97 0.02
N TRP A 179 -7.71 15.53 0.48
CA TRP A 179 -6.80 14.87 1.41
C TRP A 179 -7.55 14.38 2.67
N PRO A 180 -7.43 13.09 3.05
CA PRO A 180 -8.39 12.42 3.95
C PRO A 180 -8.04 12.65 5.43
N THR A 181 -8.07 13.91 5.85
CA THR A 181 -7.71 14.28 7.23
C THR A 181 -8.72 13.77 8.26
N GLU A 182 -9.99 13.54 7.87
CA GLU A 182 -10.96 12.87 8.73
C GLU A 182 -10.56 11.43 9.10
N TRP A 183 -9.68 10.80 8.31
CA TRP A 183 -9.14 9.47 8.56
C TRP A 183 -7.72 9.52 9.15
N GLY A 184 -7.28 10.68 9.62
CA GLY A 184 -6.01 10.85 10.31
C GLY A 184 -4.80 11.14 9.43
N ALA A 185 -5.00 11.39 8.13
CA ALA A 185 -3.88 11.75 7.25
C ALA A 185 -3.21 13.05 7.72
N PRO A 186 -1.87 13.07 7.81
CA PRO A 186 -1.13 14.24 8.30
C PRO A 186 -1.15 15.38 7.29
N TYR A 187 -1.05 16.60 7.79
CA TYR A 187 -0.87 17.82 7.01
C TYR A 187 -0.11 18.87 7.82
N ASP A 188 0.46 19.87 7.14
CA ASP A 188 1.00 21.08 7.75
C ASP A 188 -0.11 22.13 7.84
N ASP A 189 -0.57 22.39 9.07
CA ASP A 189 -1.56 23.42 9.42
C ASP A 189 -0.89 24.80 9.44
N VAL A 190 -0.91 25.48 8.30
CA VAL A 190 -0.12 26.70 8.04
C VAL A 190 -0.71 27.89 8.77
N ASP A 191 -2.03 27.97 8.90
CA ASP A 191 -2.72 29.08 9.55
C ASP A 191 -3.05 28.83 11.03
N GLY A 192 -2.93 27.58 11.49
CA GLY A 192 -3.07 27.18 12.88
C GLY A 192 -4.52 27.03 13.35
N ASP A 193 -5.46 26.80 12.43
CA ASP A 193 -6.89 26.70 12.75
C ASP A 193 -7.34 25.28 13.13
N GLY A 194 -6.49 24.28 12.88
CA GLY A 194 -6.70 22.87 13.22
C GLY A 194 -7.61 22.09 12.27
N ASN A 195 -7.94 22.64 11.10
CA ASN A 195 -8.68 21.98 10.02
C ASN A 195 -7.88 22.10 8.73
N TYR A 196 -8.03 21.13 7.84
CA TYR A 196 -7.37 21.18 6.53
C TYR A 196 -8.13 22.11 5.57
N ASP A 197 -7.46 23.17 5.13
CA ASP A 197 -7.86 24.03 4.02
C ASP A 197 -6.89 23.84 2.84
N PRO A 198 -7.29 23.24 1.71
CA PRO A 198 -6.39 23.01 0.59
C PRO A 198 -5.88 24.31 -0.07
N ASP A 199 -6.49 25.47 0.17
CA ASP A 199 -5.97 26.75 -0.33
C ASP A 199 -4.82 27.31 0.52
N THR A 200 -4.64 26.79 1.75
CA THR A 200 -3.74 27.36 2.76
C THR A 200 -2.73 26.34 3.28
N ASP A 201 -3.17 25.10 3.53
CA ASP A 201 -2.41 24.03 4.16
C ASP A 201 -1.70 23.12 3.15
N ILE A 202 -0.75 22.32 3.67
CA ILE A 202 0.04 21.41 2.85
C ILE A 202 -0.26 19.96 3.26
N PRO A 203 -0.90 19.16 2.40
CA PRO A 203 -1.17 17.75 2.67
C PRO A 203 0.12 16.92 2.73
N GLY A 204 0.09 15.85 3.53
CA GLY A 204 1.20 14.92 3.70
C GLY A 204 1.98 15.12 5.00
N VAL A 205 3.02 14.32 5.19
CA VAL A 205 3.89 14.43 6.37
C VAL A 205 4.65 15.77 6.30
N PRO A 206 4.55 16.66 7.31
CA PRO A 206 5.20 17.96 7.26
C PRO A 206 6.70 17.87 6.98
N GLY A 207 7.13 18.57 5.93
CA GLY A 207 8.52 18.61 5.47
C GLY A 207 8.97 17.42 4.60
N ALA A 208 8.09 16.49 4.24
CA ALA A 208 8.38 15.45 3.28
C ALA A 208 8.28 15.96 1.83
N ASP A 209 9.20 15.53 0.96
CA ASP A 209 9.14 15.84 -0.48
C ASP A 209 8.01 15.07 -1.19
N GLN A 210 7.60 13.93 -0.63
CA GLN A 210 6.50 13.11 -1.11
C GLN A 210 5.90 12.32 0.06
N THR A 211 4.59 12.16 0.06
CA THR A 211 3.85 11.31 1.00
C THR A 211 2.93 10.39 0.21
N ILE A 212 2.92 9.11 0.59
CA ILE A 212 1.81 8.21 0.26
C ILE A 212 1.10 7.94 1.57
N TRP A 213 -0.23 8.03 1.55
CA TRP A 213 -1.09 7.64 2.66
C TRP A 213 -2.10 6.60 2.21
N ILE A 214 -2.22 5.53 2.98
CA ILE A 214 -3.21 4.48 2.75
C ILE A 214 -3.90 4.10 4.06
N VAL A 215 -5.13 3.60 3.93
CA VAL A 215 -5.85 3.00 5.05
C VAL A 215 -6.33 1.61 4.65
N ALA A 216 -6.05 0.62 5.49
CA ALA A 216 -6.41 -0.77 5.27
C ALA A 216 -6.93 -1.42 6.55
N ASN A 217 -7.75 -2.46 6.44
CA ASN A 217 -8.30 -3.18 7.59
C ASN A 217 -8.51 -4.67 7.29
N ASP A 218 -8.66 -5.47 8.35
CA ASP A 218 -9.02 -6.89 8.26
C ASP A 218 -10.48 -7.19 8.66
N VAL A 219 -11.37 -6.18 8.78
CA VAL A 219 -12.76 -6.36 9.24
C VAL A 219 -13.66 -6.86 8.09
N PRO A 220 -14.21 -8.09 8.10
CA PRO A 220 -14.90 -8.65 6.93
C PRO A 220 -16.20 -7.93 6.52
N GLU A 221 -16.98 -7.49 7.50
CA GLU A 221 -18.30 -6.89 7.29
C GLU A 221 -18.19 -5.50 6.68
N ILE A 222 -18.89 -5.25 5.56
CA ILE A 222 -18.91 -3.94 4.89
C ILE A 222 -20.29 -3.30 5.08
N VAL A 223 -20.29 -2.07 5.59
CA VAL A 223 -21.51 -1.34 5.99
C VAL A 223 -21.68 -0.01 5.27
N ASP A 224 -22.93 0.37 5.04
CA ASP A 224 -23.29 1.68 4.48
C ASP A 224 -23.10 2.81 5.52
N ASP A 225 -23.31 4.06 5.11
CA ASP A 225 -23.21 5.22 6.03
C ASP A 225 -24.19 5.18 7.20
N ASN A 226 -25.22 4.33 7.16
CA ASN A 226 -26.17 4.13 8.26
C ASN A 226 -25.80 2.91 9.13
N GLY A 227 -24.67 2.26 8.87
CA GLY A 227 -24.21 1.06 9.58
C GLY A 227 -24.94 -0.23 9.19
N ASN A 228 -25.65 -0.25 8.06
CA ASN A 228 -26.28 -1.48 7.58
C ASN A 228 -25.28 -2.26 6.72
N GLN A 229 -25.09 -3.54 7.05
CA GLN A 229 -24.33 -4.45 6.21
C GLN A 229 -24.96 -4.54 4.81
N TYR A 230 -24.13 -4.36 3.77
CA TYR A 230 -24.53 -4.60 2.39
C TYR A 230 -23.56 -5.50 1.61
N ASP A 231 -22.36 -5.72 2.13
CA ASP A 231 -21.38 -6.63 1.52
C ASP A 231 -20.48 -7.29 2.59
N GLU A 232 -19.66 -8.25 2.18
CA GLU A 232 -18.71 -8.95 3.04
C GLU A 232 -17.47 -9.37 2.23
N TRP A 233 -16.29 -9.00 2.73
CA TRP A 233 -15.03 -9.43 2.15
C TRP A 233 -14.02 -9.76 3.25
N ASP A 234 -13.88 -11.05 3.53
CA ASP A 234 -12.86 -11.58 4.43
C ASP A 234 -11.54 -11.84 3.68
N THR A 235 -10.56 -10.97 3.89
CA THR A 235 -9.18 -11.12 3.41
C THR A 235 -8.27 -11.75 4.46
N SER A 236 -8.64 -11.77 5.74
CA SER A 236 -7.70 -12.13 6.82
C SER A 236 -7.23 -13.57 6.69
N ILE A 237 -8.11 -14.44 6.20
CA ILE A 237 -7.83 -15.86 6.00
C ILE A 237 -6.67 -16.12 5.03
N ASP A 238 -6.43 -15.21 4.09
CA ASP A 238 -5.35 -15.34 3.13
C ASP A 238 -3.98 -15.19 3.80
N LEU A 239 -3.91 -14.46 4.91
CA LEU A 239 -2.73 -14.42 5.77
C LEU A 239 -2.70 -15.61 6.73
N TYR A 240 -2.20 -16.73 6.22
CA TYR A 240 -1.89 -17.95 6.98
C TYR A 240 -3.09 -18.64 7.65
N GLY A 241 -4.31 -18.41 7.14
CA GLY A 241 -5.53 -19.01 7.68
C GLY A 241 -5.99 -18.39 9.00
N SER A 242 -5.56 -17.16 9.29
CA SER A 242 -5.97 -16.45 10.50
C SER A 242 -7.34 -15.79 10.34
N ASP A 243 -8.16 -15.90 11.38
CA ASP A 243 -9.39 -15.13 11.51
C ASP A 243 -9.01 -13.65 11.74
N PRO A 244 -9.93 -12.70 11.46
CA PRO A 244 -9.64 -11.28 11.57
C PRO A 244 -9.45 -10.86 13.02
N ILE A 245 -8.63 -9.83 13.24
CA ILE A 245 -8.43 -9.22 14.56
C ILE A 245 -9.33 -7.98 14.73
N GLY A 246 -9.66 -7.29 13.63
CA GLY A 246 -10.42 -6.05 13.63
C GLY A 246 -9.53 -4.81 13.76
N ILE A 247 -8.36 -4.83 13.12
CA ILE A 247 -7.37 -3.75 13.14
C ILE A 247 -7.48 -2.93 11.85
N GLU A 248 -7.41 -1.61 12.02
CA GLU A 248 -7.12 -0.66 10.96
C GLU A 248 -5.63 -0.29 10.96
N LEU A 249 -5.04 -0.25 9.79
CA LEU A 249 -3.70 0.20 9.49
C LEU A 249 -3.79 1.53 8.74
N GLN A 250 -3.12 2.56 9.24
CA GLN A 250 -2.93 3.85 8.59
C GLN A 250 -1.43 4.09 8.45
N VAL A 251 -0.93 4.19 7.22
CA VAL A 251 0.51 4.29 6.92
C VAL A 251 0.83 5.17 5.73
#